data_AF-A0A165ZYX4-F1
#
_entry.id   AF-A0A165ZYX4-F1
#
_cell.length_a   1.000
_cell.length_b   1.000
_cell.length_c   1.000
_cell.angle_alpha   90.00
_cell.angle_beta   90.00
_cell.angle_gamma   90.00
#
_symmetry.space_group_name_H-M   'P 1'
#
loop_
_entity.id
_entity.type
_entity.pdbx_description
1 polymer ?
#
loop_
_entity_poly.entity_id
_entity_poly.type
_entity_poly.pdbx_seq_one_letter_code
_entity_poly.pdbx_strand_id
1 'polypeptide(L)'
;MSSAMSSSEPPRDQTQDEDYTLEDEYSALFDLSPQRFPWHEPVPQRVRQQRDIYDGTLFLDTMLEAAQVENARALYPPWDPESFGDLYNAVRKAKWDRMRKDCIVYYLLKWWEDGREVKFRRQRSIPPQFSTLADAYYFFDMGEATKAANLVIDARIPPNHSSKILRILSNSQDGGPTILRYVRSAHPVLTEQSSLDIYALALAESSLQDAWLFQRTFPQETPSRKQLIEKIVLSCLARTSDSYSTTFL
;
A
#
# COMPACT_ATOMS: atom_id res chain seq x y z
N MET A 1 -19.73 36.99 -62.77
CA MET A 1 -20.74 36.10 -62.16
C MET A 1 -20.17 34.70 -62.28
N SER A 2 -19.84 33.92 -61.25
CA SER A 2 -20.12 33.97 -59.82
C SER A 2 -18.98 33.23 -59.11
N SER A 3 -18.53 33.74 -57.96
CA SER A 3 -17.59 33.07 -57.07
C SER A 3 -18.28 31.93 -56.34
N ALA A 4 -17.65 30.76 -56.25
CA ALA A 4 -17.99 29.73 -55.28
C ALA A 4 -16.97 29.79 -54.13
N MET A 5 -17.47 30.12 -52.95
CA MET A 5 -16.73 30.24 -51.70
C MET A 5 -16.25 28.85 -51.26
N SER A 6 -14.93 28.67 -51.15
CA SER A 6 -14.32 27.57 -50.41
C SER A 6 -14.33 27.95 -48.93
N SER A 7 -15.30 27.42 -48.18
CA SER A 7 -15.31 27.49 -46.72
C SER A 7 -14.19 26.60 -46.18
N SER A 8 -13.07 27.21 -45.82
CA SER A 8 -12.01 26.55 -45.04
C SER A 8 -12.45 26.50 -43.58
N GLU A 9 -12.96 25.36 -43.15
CA GLU A 9 -13.21 25.07 -41.74
C GLU A 9 -11.85 25.06 -41.00
N PRO A 10 -11.68 25.80 -39.90
CA PRO A 10 -10.43 25.77 -39.15
C PRO A 10 -10.22 24.38 -38.52
N PRO A 11 -8.96 23.94 -38.31
CA PRO A 11 -8.70 22.65 -37.70
C PRO A 11 -9.29 22.63 -36.29
N ARG A 12 -10.13 21.63 -35.97
CA ARG A 12 -10.59 21.41 -34.59
C ARG A 12 -9.38 21.15 -33.71
N ASP A 13 -9.26 21.97 -32.66
CA ASP A 13 -8.20 21.88 -31.67
C ASP A 13 -8.47 20.67 -30.75
N GLN A 14 -7.85 19.53 -31.08
CA GLN A 14 -8.00 18.26 -30.33
C GLN A 14 -7.60 18.40 -28.87
N THR A 15 -6.72 19.34 -28.55
CA THR A 15 -6.24 19.63 -27.20
C THR A 15 -7.35 20.18 -26.31
N GLN A 16 -8.32 20.87 -26.89
CA GLN A 16 -9.42 21.49 -26.17
C GLN A 16 -10.53 20.46 -25.88
N ASP A 17 -10.85 19.59 -26.85
CA ASP A 17 -11.84 18.51 -26.71
C ASP A 17 -11.40 17.44 -25.68
N GLU A 18 -10.09 17.16 -25.58
CA GLU A 18 -9.54 16.26 -24.55
C GLU A 18 -9.62 16.88 -23.14
N ASP A 19 -9.39 18.17 -22.96
CA ASP A 19 -9.42 18.82 -21.64
C ASP A 19 -10.85 18.90 -21.07
N TYR A 20 -11.84 19.23 -21.91
CA TYR A 20 -13.26 19.26 -21.54
C TYR A 20 -13.81 17.89 -21.11
N THR A 21 -13.44 16.82 -21.82
CA THR A 21 -13.89 15.45 -21.46
C THR A 21 -13.25 14.92 -20.18
N LEU A 22 -12.09 15.46 -19.78
CA LEU A 22 -11.36 15.05 -18.58
C LEU A 22 -11.88 15.73 -17.31
N GLU A 23 -12.25 17.02 -17.36
CA GLU A 23 -12.89 17.72 -16.24
C GLU A 23 -14.27 17.11 -15.91
N ASP A 24 -15.03 16.73 -16.95
CA ASP A 24 -16.31 16.04 -16.82
C ASP A 24 -16.14 14.65 -16.18
N GLU A 25 -15.10 13.90 -16.58
CA GLU A 25 -14.80 12.59 -15.99
C GLU A 25 -14.38 12.71 -14.52
N TYR A 26 -13.52 13.67 -14.17
CA TYR A 26 -13.11 13.94 -12.79
C TYR A 26 -14.30 14.32 -11.89
N SER A 27 -15.14 15.24 -12.36
CA SER A 27 -16.31 15.72 -11.62
C SER A 27 -17.39 14.64 -11.46
N ALA A 28 -17.51 13.73 -12.44
CA ALA A 28 -18.42 12.59 -12.33
C ALA A 28 -17.91 11.50 -11.35
N LEU A 29 -16.60 11.40 -11.16
CA LEU A 29 -15.98 10.34 -10.35
C LEU A 29 -15.93 10.69 -8.85
N PHE A 30 -15.64 11.96 -8.53
CA PHE A 30 -15.40 12.42 -7.17
C PHE A 30 -16.49 13.38 -6.69
N ASP A 31 -17.11 13.06 -5.56
CA ASP A 31 -18.09 13.95 -4.94
C ASP A 31 -17.36 14.90 -4.01
N LEU A 32 -16.98 16.05 -4.58
CA LEU A 32 -16.18 17.09 -3.92
C LEU A 32 -17.02 18.04 -3.06
N SER A 33 -18.30 17.72 -2.82
CA SER A 33 -19.10 18.50 -1.88
C SER A 33 -18.46 18.44 -0.48
N PRO A 34 -18.41 19.57 0.27
CA PRO A 34 -17.77 19.60 1.59
C PRO A 34 -18.34 18.57 2.58
N GLN A 35 -19.59 18.14 2.38
CA GLN A 35 -20.26 17.15 3.24
C GLN A 35 -19.84 15.70 2.96
N ARG A 36 -19.32 15.40 1.77
CA ARG A 36 -18.95 14.04 1.34
C ARG A 36 -17.47 13.88 1.02
N PHE A 37 -16.72 14.97 1.02
CA PHE A 37 -15.27 14.92 0.86
C PHE A 37 -14.63 14.17 2.04
N PRO A 38 -13.90 13.07 1.80
CA PRO A 38 -13.55 12.13 2.87
C PRO A 38 -12.36 12.57 3.73
N TRP A 39 -11.53 13.49 3.26
CA TRP A 39 -10.38 13.99 4.02
C TRP A 39 -10.74 15.16 4.94
N HIS A 40 -11.75 14.96 5.78
CA HIS A 40 -12.02 15.83 6.92
C HIS A 40 -11.41 15.24 8.20
N GLU A 41 -11.24 16.04 9.25
CA GLU A 41 -10.75 15.52 10.53
C GLU A 41 -11.68 14.40 11.04
N PRO A 42 -11.14 13.26 11.54
CA PRO A 42 -9.74 13.01 11.93
C PRO A 42 -8.86 12.34 10.85
N VAL A 43 -9.32 12.22 9.60
CA VAL A 43 -8.66 11.39 8.58
C VAL A 43 -7.22 11.85 8.28
N PRO A 44 -6.94 13.12 7.97
CA PRO A 44 -5.57 13.56 7.68
C PRO A 44 -4.60 13.31 8.84
N GLN A 45 -5.06 13.46 10.10
CA GLN A 45 -4.26 13.17 11.28
C GLN A 45 -3.93 11.68 11.37
N ARG A 46 -4.91 10.80 11.16
CA ARG A 46 -4.68 9.34 11.17
C ARG A 46 -3.68 8.93 10.09
N VAL A 47 -3.80 9.45 8.87
CA VAL A 47 -2.86 9.18 7.77
C VAL A 47 -1.43 9.60 8.14
N ARG A 48 -1.26 10.76 8.78
CA ARG A 48 0.05 11.21 9.29
C ARG A 48 0.61 10.28 10.36
N GLN A 49 -0.20 9.86 11.33
CA GLN A 49 0.22 8.92 12.37
C GLN A 49 0.63 7.56 11.79
N GLN A 50 -0.12 7.03 10.82
CA GLN A 50 0.24 5.78 10.15
C GLN A 50 1.57 5.91 9.41
N ARG A 51 1.83 7.05 8.79
CA ARG A 51 3.11 7.33 8.14
C ARG A 51 4.27 7.26 9.13
N ASP A 52 4.10 7.78 10.35
CA ASP A 52 5.14 7.73 11.39
C ASP A 52 5.40 6.29 11.89
N ILE A 53 4.35 5.46 11.97
CA ILE A 53 4.47 4.03 12.35
C ILE A 53 5.20 3.23 11.25
N TYR A 54 5.07 3.62 9.98
CA TYR A 54 5.55 2.87 8.81
C TYR A 54 6.83 3.43 8.18
N ASP A 55 7.79 3.80 9.04
CA ASP A 55 9.11 4.33 8.66
C ASP A 55 9.05 5.60 7.83
N GLY A 56 8.05 6.43 8.10
CA GLY A 56 7.88 7.73 7.46
C GLY A 56 7.35 7.66 6.03
N THR A 57 6.90 6.51 5.53
CA THR A 57 6.31 6.37 4.19
C THR A 57 5.06 5.51 4.21
N LEU A 58 4.06 5.87 3.41
CA LEU A 58 2.87 5.03 3.14
C LEU A 58 3.08 4.21 1.86
N PHE A 59 2.23 3.21 1.61
CA PHE A 59 2.23 2.52 0.33
C PHE A 59 1.77 3.45 -0.79
N LEU A 60 0.79 4.32 -0.57
CA LEU A 60 0.44 5.34 -1.55
C LEU A 60 1.62 6.27 -1.86
N ASP A 61 2.41 6.68 -0.85
CA ASP A 61 3.61 7.49 -1.08
C ASP A 61 4.57 6.77 -2.05
N THR A 62 4.81 5.46 -1.84
CA THR A 62 5.66 4.68 -2.74
C THR A 62 5.09 4.54 -4.16
N MET A 63 3.76 4.49 -4.31
CA MET A 63 3.13 4.49 -5.64
C MET A 63 3.32 5.83 -6.34
N LEU A 64 3.09 6.94 -5.64
CA LEU A 64 3.24 8.29 -6.19
C LEU A 64 4.70 8.60 -6.56
N GLU A 65 5.65 8.24 -5.70
CA GLU A 65 7.09 8.37 -5.98
C GLU A 65 7.51 7.53 -7.19
N ALA A 66 7.07 6.27 -7.27
CA ALA A 66 7.37 5.42 -8.43
C ALA A 66 6.68 5.90 -9.72
N ALA A 67 5.57 6.64 -9.60
CA ALA A 67 4.91 7.33 -10.70
C ALA A 67 5.62 8.64 -11.11
N GLN A 68 6.66 9.05 -10.38
CA GLN A 68 7.38 10.31 -10.54
C GLN A 68 6.49 11.54 -10.33
N VAL A 69 5.57 11.45 -9.36
CA VAL A 69 4.79 12.60 -8.90
C VAL A 69 5.68 13.47 -8.01
N GLU A 70 5.92 14.71 -8.45
CA GLU A 70 6.69 15.69 -7.67
C GLU A 70 5.93 16.06 -6.39
N ASN A 71 6.68 16.22 -5.29
CA ASN A 71 6.12 16.61 -3.98
C ASN A 71 4.97 15.70 -3.48
N ALA A 72 4.97 14.41 -3.84
CA ALA A 72 3.93 13.43 -3.49
C ALA A 72 3.49 13.48 -2.01
N ARG A 73 4.46 13.58 -1.08
CA ARG A 73 4.21 13.65 0.36
C ARG A 73 3.48 14.92 0.81
N ALA A 74 3.64 16.03 0.07
CA ALA A 74 2.95 17.28 0.35
C ALA A 74 1.52 17.28 -0.23
N LEU A 75 1.29 16.53 -1.31
CA LEU A 75 -0.01 16.40 -1.96
C LEU A 75 -0.96 15.43 -1.22
N TYR A 76 -0.42 14.47 -0.44
CA TYR A 76 -1.22 13.46 0.24
C TYR A 76 -0.97 13.40 1.77
N PRO A 77 -2.02 13.41 2.61
CA PRO A 77 -3.44 13.51 2.25
C PRO A 77 -3.85 14.93 1.83
N PRO A 78 -4.83 15.09 0.92
CA PRO A 78 -5.40 16.39 0.63
C PRO A 78 -6.16 16.93 1.86
N TRP A 79 -6.32 18.24 1.94
CA TRP A 79 -7.03 18.89 3.06
C TRP A 79 -8.37 19.50 2.64
N ASP A 80 -8.58 19.69 1.34
CA ASP A 80 -9.79 20.25 0.74
C ASP A 80 -9.95 19.75 -0.72
N PRO A 81 -11.09 20.05 -1.38
CA PRO A 81 -11.29 19.70 -2.79
C PRO A 81 -10.27 20.26 -3.78
N GLU A 82 -9.69 21.43 -3.51
CA GLU A 82 -8.73 22.09 -4.40
C GLU A 82 -7.39 21.34 -4.38
N SER A 83 -6.85 21.07 -3.19
CA SER A 83 -5.65 20.26 -2.97
C SER A 83 -5.83 18.81 -3.46
N PHE A 84 -7.04 18.25 -3.40
CA PHE A 84 -7.33 16.98 -4.04
C PHE A 84 -7.27 17.08 -5.58
N GLY A 85 -7.74 18.18 -6.16
CA GLY A 85 -7.59 18.47 -7.59
C GLY A 85 -6.13 18.53 -8.02
N ASP A 86 -5.27 19.15 -7.21
CA ASP A 86 -3.82 19.18 -7.44
C ASP A 86 -3.22 17.77 -7.42
N LEU A 87 -3.56 16.95 -6.41
CA LEU A 87 -3.12 15.55 -6.32
C LEU A 87 -3.57 14.75 -7.55
N TYR A 88 -4.84 14.85 -7.93
CA TYR A 88 -5.39 14.13 -9.08
C TYR A 88 -4.70 14.55 -10.39
N ASN A 89 -4.49 15.84 -10.59
CA ASN A 89 -3.77 16.37 -11.74
C ASN A 89 -2.32 15.91 -11.79
N ALA A 90 -1.64 15.83 -10.64
CA ALA A 90 -0.30 15.25 -10.53
C ALA A 90 -0.28 13.77 -10.95
N VAL A 91 -1.23 12.96 -10.46
CA VAL A 91 -1.36 11.54 -10.85
C VAL A 91 -1.64 11.40 -12.35
N ARG A 92 -2.46 12.28 -12.92
CA ARG A 92 -2.76 12.28 -14.37
C ARG A 92 -1.52 12.56 -15.20
N LYS A 93 -0.71 13.54 -14.80
CA LYS A 93 0.53 13.96 -15.47
C LYS A 93 1.72 13.02 -15.20
N ALA A 94 1.58 12.08 -14.27
CA ALA A 94 2.62 11.13 -13.91
C ALA A 94 3.12 10.30 -15.11
N LYS A 95 4.33 9.75 -15.01
CA LYS A 95 4.97 9.02 -16.13
C LYS A 95 4.39 7.62 -16.37
N TRP A 96 3.60 7.11 -15.44
CA TRP A 96 3.01 5.78 -15.53
C TRP A 96 2.03 5.60 -16.69
N ASP A 97 1.87 4.35 -17.12
CA ASP A 97 0.81 3.96 -18.04
C ASP A 97 -0.57 4.13 -17.41
N ARG A 98 -1.60 4.10 -18.25
CA ARG A 98 -2.99 4.30 -17.85
C ARG A 98 -3.43 3.34 -16.75
N MET A 99 -3.08 2.05 -16.83
CA MET A 99 -3.55 1.05 -15.87
C MET A 99 -3.01 1.34 -14.47
N ARG A 100 -1.71 1.67 -14.36
CA ARG A 100 -1.11 2.00 -13.06
C ARG A 100 -1.66 3.30 -12.46
N LYS A 101 -1.94 4.31 -13.30
CA LYS A 101 -2.63 5.53 -12.86
C LYS A 101 -4.04 5.22 -12.37
N ASP A 102 -4.79 4.40 -13.11
CA ASP A 102 -6.12 3.95 -12.73
C ASP A 102 -6.09 3.19 -11.38
N CYS A 103 -5.00 2.48 -11.03
CA CYS A 103 -4.85 1.88 -9.70
C CYS A 103 -4.72 2.91 -8.56
N ILE A 104 -4.02 4.03 -8.80
CA ILE A 104 -3.94 5.13 -7.82
C ILE A 104 -5.32 5.78 -7.68
N VAL A 105 -6.01 6.05 -8.80
CA VAL A 105 -7.37 6.61 -8.79
C VAL A 105 -8.34 5.66 -8.06
N TYR A 106 -8.26 4.36 -8.34
CA TYR A 106 -9.03 3.33 -7.64
C TYR A 106 -8.76 3.36 -6.13
N TYR A 107 -7.50 3.44 -5.69
CA TYR A 107 -7.14 3.61 -4.28
C TYR A 107 -7.81 4.87 -3.68
N LEU A 108 -7.73 6.00 -4.37
CA LEU A 108 -8.29 7.27 -3.88
C LEU A 108 -9.83 7.22 -3.77
N LEU A 109 -10.51 6.55 -4.70
CA LEU A 109 -11.96 6.38 -4.67
C LEU A 109 -12.44 5.59 -3.46
N LYS A 110 -11.60 4.71 -2.88
CA LYS A 110 -11.97 3.93 -1.70
C LYS A 110 -12.32 4.79 -0.49
N TRP A 111 -11.78 6.01 -0.41
CA TRP A 111 -12.03 6.92 0.68
C TRP A 111 -13.49 7.37 0.80
N TRP A 112 -14.30 7.28 -0.27
CA TRP A 112 -15.74 7.58 -0.21
C TRP A 112 -16.58 6.47 0.41
N GLU A 113 -16.04 5.25 0.53
CA GLU A 113 -16.70 4.09 1.16
C GLU A 113 -18.13 3.76 0.64
N ASP A 114 -18.47 4.17 -0.59
CA ASP A 114 -19.80 4.01 -1.18
C ASP A 114 -19.85 3.00 -2.36
N GLY A 115 -18.73 2.31 -2.62
CA GLY A 115 -18.61 1.30 -3.66
C GLY A 115 -18.38 1.85 -5.07
N ARG A 116 -18.15 3.17 -5.24
CA ARG A 116 -17.85 3.78 -6.54
C ARG A 116 -16.59 3.21 -7.19
N GLU A 117 -15.60 2.81 -6.39
CA GLU A 117 -14.37 2.17 -6.84
C GLU A 117 -14.67 0.86 -7.59
N VAL A 118 -15.72 0.13 -7.22
CA VAL A 118 -16.11 -1.13 -7.87
C VAL A 118 -16.63 -0.87 -9.28
N LYS A 119 -17.41 0.20 -9.47
CA LYS A 119 -17.91 0.61 -10.79
C LYS A 119 -16.75 1.08 -11.66
N PHE A 120 -15.87 1.92 -11.10
CA PHE A 120 -14.67 2.41 -11.78
C PHE A 120 -13.76 1.27 -12.24
N ARG A 121 -13.48 0.29 -11.35
CA ARG A 121 -12.68 -0.91 -11.68
C ARG A 121 -13.22 -1.65 -12.91
N ARG A 122 -14.55 -1.81 -13.00
CA ARG A 122 -15.21 -2.49 -14.13
C ARG A 122 -15.11 -1.66 -15.40
N GLN A 123 -15.37 -0.35 -15.34
CA GLN A 123 -15.32 0.54 -16.49
C GLN A 123 -13.89 0.67 -17.07
N ARG A 124 -12.89 0.77 -16.20
CA ARG A 124 -11.47 0.83 -16.58
C ARG A 124 -10.86 -0.54 -16.88
N SER A 125 -11.61 -1.63 -16.68
CA SER A 125 -11.12 -3.00 -16.85
C SER A 125 -9.82 -3.27 -16.08
N ILE A 126 -9.69 -2.73 -14.85
CA ILE A 126 -8.52 -2.96 -14.00
C ILE A 126 -8.48 -4.46 -13.64
N PRO A 127 -7.39 -5.18 -13.95
CA PRO A 127 -7.33 -6.61 -13.67
C PRO A 127 -7.35 -6.88 -12.15
N PRO A 128 -7.92 -8.02 -11.71
CA PRO A 128 -8.12 -8.31 -10.29
C PRO A 128 -6.85 -8.17 -9.45
N GLN A 129 -5.71 -8.68 -9.93
CA GLN A 129 -4.43 -8.63 -9.21
C GLN A 129 -3.97 -7.21 -8.89
N PHE A 130 -4.26 -6.24 -9.77
CA PHE A 130 -3.92 -4.84 -9.54
C PHE A 130 -4.89 -4.17 -8.56
N SER A 131 -6.20 -4.42 -8.70
CA SER A 131 -7.18 -3.90 -7.76
C SER A 131 -7.01 -4.48 -6.35
N THR A 132 -6.69 -5.77 -6.23
CA THR A 132 -6.44 -6.44 -4.95
C THR A 132 -5.16 -5.93 -4.29
N LEU A 133 -4.12 -5.64 -5.07
CA LEU A 133 -2.91 -5.00 -4.55
C LEU A 133 -3.21 -3.57 -4.06
N ALA A 134 -3.97 -2.79 -4.83
CA ALA A 134 -4.39 -1.45 -4.41
C ALA A 134 -5.28 -1.48 -3.16
N ASP A 135 -6.18 -2.46 -3.04
CA ASP A 135 -6.98 -2.70 -1.84
C ASP A 135 -6.08 -3.01 -0.63
N ALA A 136 -5.06 -3.86 -0.82
CA ALA A 136 -4.13 -4.20 0.25
C ALA A 136 -3.33 -2.98 0.73
N TYR A 137 -2.80 -2.18 -0.20
CA TYR A 137 -2.08 -0.95 0.13
C TYR A 137 -2.97 0.04 0.87
N TYR A 138 -4.23 0.17 0.47
CA TYR A 138 -5.20 0.99 1.20
C TYR A 138 -5.39 0.50 2.64
N PHE A 139 -5.60 -0.80 2.84
CA PHE A 139 -5.77 -1.33 4.20
C PHE A 139 -4.50 -1.24 5.05
N PHE A 140 -3.31 -1.38 4.46
CA PHE A 140 -2.07 -1.12 5.17
C PHE A 140 -2.01 0.34 5.62
N ASP A 141 -2.22 1.30 4.72
CA ASP A 141 -2.15 2.73 5.04
C ASP A 141 -3.22 3.19 6.04
N MET A 142 -4.32 2.44 6.16
CA MET A 142 -5.36 2.65 7.17
C MET A 142 -5.03 2.05 8.54
N GLY A 143 -3.99 1.22 8.65
CA GLY A 143 -3.65 0.50 9.88
C GLY A 143 -4.36 -0.86 10.05
N GLU A 144 -5.06 -1.35 9.01
CA GLU A 144 -5.72 -2.66 8.99
C GLU A 144 -4.77 -3.77 8.50
N ALA A 145 -3.62 -3.92 9.16
CA ALA A 145 -2.51 -4.76 8.72
C ALA A 145 -2.91 -6.23 8.45
N THR A 146 -3.70 -6.85 9.34
CA THR A 146 -4.15 -8.25 9.18
C THR A 146 -5.02 -8.44 7.94
N LYS A 147 -5.91 -7.48 7.66
CA LYS A 147 -6.80 -7.51 6.50
C LYS A 147 -6.01 -7.30 5.21
N ALA A 148 -5.08 -6.36 5.22
CA ALA A 148 -4.16 -6.14 4.10
C ALA A 148 -3.31 -7.39 3.80
N ALA A 149 -2.78 -8.05 4.84
CA ALA A 149 -1.99 -9.27 4.70
C ALA A 149 -2.76 -10.40 3.99
N ASN A 150 -4.05 -10.58 4.30
CA ASN A 150 -4.92 -11.56 3.64
C ASN A 150 -5.00 -11.37 2.12
N LEU A 151 -4.89 -10.12 1.65
CA LEU A 151 -4.97 -9.80 0.23
C LEU A 151 -3.63 -10.04 -0.47
N VAL A 152 -2.50 -9.68 0.13
CA VAL A 152 -1.16 -9.88 -0.48
C VAL A 152 -0.65 -11.33 -0.44
N ILE A 153 -1.35 -12.21 0.27
CA ILE A 153 -1.11 -13.67 0.23
C ILE A 153 -1.53 -14.28 -1.13
N ASP A 154 -2.35 -13.57 -1.92
CA ASP A 154 -2.75 -14.05 -3.25
C ASP A 154 -1.54 -14.28 -4.16
N ALA A 155 -1.37 -15.50 -4.66
CA ALA A 155 -0.23 -15.91 -5.48
C ALA A 155 -0.05 -15.12 -6.78
N ARG A 156 -1.07 -14.36 -7.22
CA ARG A 156 -0.99 -13.48 -8.40
C ARG A 156 -0.30 -12.15 -8.10
N ILE A 157 -0.10 -11.82 -6.83
CA ILE A 157 0.52 -10.58 -6.40
C ILE A 157 2.00 -10.85 -6.13
N PRO A 158 2.93 -10.15 -6.82
CA PRO A 158 4.34 -10.27 -6.51
C PRO A 158 4.60 -9.75 -5.08
N PRO A 159 5.40 -10.45 -4.25
CA PRO A 159 5.69 -10.08 -2.86
C PRO A 159 6.68 -8.90 -2.76
N ASN A 160 6.30 -7.77 -3.36
CA ASN A 160 7.06 -6.54 -3.31
C ASN A 160 6.93 -5.91 -1.91
N HIS A 161 7.93 -5.12 -1.51
CA HIS A 161 7.96 -4.45 -0.21
C HIS A 161 7.84 -5.40 1.00
N SER A 162 8.29 -6.65 0.85
CA SER A 162 8.18 -7.68 1.89
C SER A 162 8.75 -7.26 3.24
N SER A 163 9.89 -6.56 3.25
CA SER A 163 10.48 -6.04 4.49
C SER A 163 9.56 -5.07 5.23
N LYS A 164 8.90 -4.18 4.47
CA LYS A 164 7.94 -3.22 5.01
C LYS A 164 6.69 -3.93 5.52
N ILE A 165 6.14 -4.87 4.76
CA ILE A 165 4.99 -5.69 5.16
C ILE A 165 5.28 -6.43 6.47
N LEU A 166 6.43 -7.10 6.58
CA LEU A 166 6.80 -7.83 7.80
C LEU A 166 6.89 -6.93 9.03
N ARG A 167 7.47 -5.73 8.89
CA ARG A 167 7.58 -4.75 9.98
C ARG A 167 6.22 -4.20 10.41
N ILE A 168 5.33 -3.95 9.45
CA ILE A 168 3.96 -3.54 9.74
C ILE A 168 3.24 -4.64 10.53
N LEU A 169 3.38 -5.89 10.07
CA LEU A 169 2.73 -7.01 10.74
C LEU A 169 3.31 -7.30 12.12
N SER A 170 4.61 -7.12 12.34
CA SER A 170 5.21 -7.31 13.67
C SER A 170 4.69 -6.32 14.72
N ASN A 171 4.20 -5.16 14.29
CA ASN A 171 3.58 -4.16 15.17
C ASN A 171 2.08 -4.39 15.37
N SER A 172 1.48 -5.39 14.72
CA SER A 172 0.06 -5.71 14.82
C SER A 172 -0.22 -6.74 15.92
N GLN A 173 -1.43 -6.68 16.49
CA GLN A 173 -1.83 -7.55 17.61
C GLN A 173 -1.73 -9.06 17.27
N ASP A 174 -2.05 -9.46 16.05
CA ASP A 174 -1.98 -10.84 15.54
C ASP A 174 -0.77 -11.06 14.59
N GLY A 175 0.34 -10.36 14.88
CA GLY A 175 1.50 -10.29 14.00
C GLY A 175 2.12 -11.65 13.69
N GLY A 176 2.46 -12.44 14.70
CA GLY A 176 3.17 -13.73 14.55
C GLY A 176 2.47 -14.68 13.57
N PRO A 177 1.22 -15.12 13.83
CA PRO A 177 0.48 -16.01 12.93
C PRO A 177 0.32 -15.45 11.51
N THR A 178 0.09 -14.14 11.39
CA THR A 178 -0.10 -13.48 10.09
C THR A 178 1.19 -13.42 9.28
N ILE A 179 2.32 -13.14 9.93
CA ILE A 179 3.67 -13.18 9.34
C ILE A 179 3.96 -14.58 8.80
N LEU A 180 3.73 -15.63 9.60
CA LEU A 180 3.97 -17.00 9.19
C LEU A 180 3.16 -17.37 7.96
N ARG A 181 1.87 -17.00 7.94
CA ARG A 181 1.00 -17.26 6.78
C ARG A 181 1.46 -16.48 5.55
N TYR A 182 1.85 -15.21 5.69
CA TYR A 182 2.39 -14.41 4.59
C TYR A 182 3.65 -15.05 3.99
N VAL A 183 4.66 -15.35 4.81
CA VAL A 183 5.93 -15.90 4.34
C VAL A 183 5.77 -17.29 3.71
N ARG A 184 4.92 -18.15 4.31
CA ARG A 184 4.66 -19.50 3.81
C ARG A 184 3.85 -19.54 2.52
N SER A 185 3.05 -18.52 2.23
CA SER A 185 2.16 -18.52 1.05
C SER A 185 2.71 -17.69 -0.10
N ALA A 186 3.21 -16.50 0.20
CA ALA A 186 3.72 -15.57 -0.81
C ALA A 186 5.20 -15.82 -1.16
N HIS A 187 5.90 -16.63 -0.37
CA HIS A 187 7.34 -16.94 -0.53
C HIS A 187 8.21 -15.71 -0.86
N PRO A 188 8.14 -14.65 -0.03
CA PRO A 188 8.92 -13.44 -0.26
C PRO A 188 10.42 -13.72 -0.18
N VAL A 189 11.21 -13.02 -0.99
CA VAL A 189 12.66 -13.03 -0.84
C VAL A 189 13.03 -12.15 0.34
N LEU A 190 13.56 -12.74 1.40
CA LEU A 190 14.00 -12.02 2.60
C LEU A 190 15.53 -11.85 2.58
N THR A 191 16.00 -10.64 2.34
CA THR A 191 17.43 -10.29 2.31
C THR A 191 17.87 -9.45 3.50
N GLU A 192 17.00 -8.56 3.98
CA GLU A 192 17.29 -7.68 5.10
C GLU A 192 17.31 -8.46 6.42
N GLN A 193 18.34 -8.24 7.23
CA GLN A 193 18.47 -8.89 8.54
C GLN A 193 17.26 -8.62 9.46
N SER A 194 16.74 -7.40 9.45
CA SER A 194 15.54 -7.03 10.23
C SER A 194 14.33 -7.91 9.88
N SER A 195 14.17 -8.23 8.59
CA SER A 195 13.08 -9.07 8.09
C SER A 195 13.28 -10.55 8.46
N LEU A 196 14.52 -11.02 8.38
CA LEU A 196 14.90 -12.37 8.84
C LEU A 196 14.63 -12.53 10.34
N ASP A 197 14.96 -11.51 11.12
CA ASP A 197 14.74 -11.51 12.57
C ASP A 197 13.25 -11.55 12.92
N ILE A 198 12.42 -10.73 12.25
CA ILE A 198 10.95 -10.73 12.45
C ILE A 198 10.38 -12.12 12.16
N TYR A 199 10.78 -12.73 11.04
CA TYR A 199 10.30 -14.05 10.68
C TYR A 199 10.78 -15.13 11.66
N ALA A 200 12.05 -15.07 12.11
CA ALA A 200 12.58 -16.03 13.08
C ALA A 200 11.90 -15.93 14.44
N LEU A 201 11.57 -14.73 14.90
CA LEU A 201 10.80 -14.52 16.13
C LEU A 201 9.37 -15.07 16.00
N ALA A 202 8.69 -14.79 14.90
CA ALA A 202 7.36 -15.35 14.61
C ALA A 202 7.40 -16.89 14.56
N LEU A 203 8.46 -17.49 13.98
CA LEU A 203 8.67 -18.94 14.03
C LEU A 203 8.88 -19.40 15.46
N ALA A 204 9.72 -18.73 16.25
CA ALA A 204 10.03 -19.13 17.61
C ALA A 204 8.81 -19.02 18.55
N GLU A 205 7.87 -18.11 18.28
CA GLU A 205 6.55 -18.03 18.93
C GLU A 205 5.67 -19.25 18.65
N SER A 206 5.70 -19.77 17.42
CA SER A 206 4.87 -20.92 17.02
C SER A 206 5.54 -22.28 17.28
N SER A 207 6.83 -22.40 17.00
CA SER A 207 7.63 -23.63 17.04
C SER A 207 9.11 -23.30 17.13
N LEU A 208 9.73 -23.57 18.29
CA LEU A 208 11.18 -23.45 18.46
C LEU A 208 11.95 -24.30 17.45
N GLN A 209 11.42 -25.49 17.11
CA GLN A 209 12.05 -26.38 16.15
C GLN A 209 12.12 -25.72 14.76
N ASP A 210 11.04 -25.09 14.31
CA ASP A 210 11.02 -24.44 12.99
C ASP A 210 11.99 -23.26 12.95
N ALA A 211 12.01 -22.44 14.01
CA ALA A 211 12.96 -21.33 14.14
C ALA A 211 14.42 -21.84 14.12
N TRP A 212 14.69 -22.93 14.83
CA TRP A 212 16.02 -23.53 14.87
C TRP A 212 16.43 -24.15 13.52
N LEU A 213 15.50 -24.72 12.77
CA LEU A 213 15.76 -25.20 11.41
C LEU A 213 16.00 -24.02 10.47
N PHE A 214 15.28 -22.92 10.62
CA PHE A 214 15.44 -21.73 9.79
C PHE A 214 16.85 -21.15 9.86
N GLN A 215 17.46 -20.98 11.04
CA GLN A 215 18.84 -20.49 11.10
C GLN A 215 19.85 -21.42 10.40
N ARG A 216 19.56 -22.72 10.28
CA ARG A 216 20.43 -23.68 9.57
C ARG A 216 20.39 -23.56 8.05
N THR A 217 19.45 -22.79 7.49
CA THR A 217 19.46 -22.48 6.04
C THR A 217 20.61 -21.54 5.66
N PHE A 218 21.26 -20.92 6.66
CA PHE A 218 22.41 -20.05 6.48
C PHE A 218 23.72 -20.80 6.76
N PRO A 219 24.82 -20.52 6.02
CA PRO A 219 26.14 -21.07 6.31
C PRO A 219 26.62 -20.75 7.74
N GLN A 220 27.55 -21.56 8.28
CA GLN A 220 28.02 -21.41 9.68
C GLN A 220 28.68 -20.06 9.97
N GLU A 221 29.42 -19.53 9.00
CA GLU A 221 30.26 -18.36 9.18
C GLU A 221 29.52 -17.04 8.90
N THR A 222 28.25 -17.11 8.52
CA THR A 222 27.48 -15.92 8.17
C THR A 222 27.05 -15.15 9.44
N PRO A 223 27.28 -13.83 9.53
CA PRO A 223 26.87 -13.03 10.68
C PRO A 223 25.36 -13.13 10.96
N SER A 224 24.54 -13.22 9.91
CA SER A 224 23.08 -13.41 10.00
C SER A 224 22.70 -14.64 10.83
N ARG A 225 23.40 -15.77 10.63
CA ARG A 225 23.12 -17.00 11.37
C ARG A 225 23.36 -16.81 12.87
N LYS A 226 24.48 -16.17 13.23
CA LYS A 226 24.82 -15.87 14.62
C LYS A 226 23.74 -15.01 15.28
N GLN A 227 23.31 -13.94 14.61
CA GLN A 227 22.26 -13.04 15.10
C GLN A 227 20.91 -13.77 15.26
N LEU A 228 20.54 -14.63 14.31
CA LEU A 228 19.32 -15.43 14.42
C LEU A 228 19.36 -16.38 15.61
N ILE A 229 20.48 -17.08 15.85
CA ILE A 229 20.65 -17.95 17.02
C ILE A 229 20.48 -17.15 18.31
N GLU A 230 21.17 -16.01 18.43
CA GLU A 230 21.08 -15.13 19.60
C GLU A 230 19.63 -14.71 19.84
N LYS A 231 18.91 -14.23 18.82
CA LYS A 231 17.50 -13.83 18.95
C LYS A 231 16.57 -14.97 19.34
N ILE A 232 16.73 -16.16 18.74
CA ILE A 232 15.90 -17.32 19.05
C ILE A 232 16.10 -17.72 20.52
N VAL A 233 17.35 -17.81 20.99
CA VAL A 233 17.66 -18.18 22.38
C VAL A 233 17.11 -17.13 23.35
N LEU A 234 17.36 -15.84 23.09
CA LEU A 234 16.85 -14.76 23.94
C LEU A 234 15.32 -14.75 24.00
N SER A 235 14.62 -15.00 22.90
CA SER A 235 13.15 -15.09 22.88
C SER A 235 12.61 -16.22 23.77
N CYS A 236 13.35 -17.33 23.87
CA CYS A 236 12.97 -18.44 24.74
C CYS A 236 13.16 -18.08 26.22
N LEU A 237 14.27 -17.41 26.55
CA LEU A 237 14.56 -17.00 27.92
C LEU A 237 13.56 -15.93 28.42
N ALA A 238 13.23 -14.94 27.58
CA ALA A 238 12.27 -13.89 27.94
C ALA A 238 10.86 -14.45 28.25
N ARG A 239 10.39 -15.44 27.49
CA ARG A 239 9.10 -16.10 27.78
C ARG A 239 9.07 -16.80 29.12
N THR A 240 10.21 -17.34 29.57
CA THR A 240 10.27 -17.98 30.89
C THR A 240 10.10 -16.96 32.01
N SER A 241 10.70 -15.76 31.91
CA SER A 241 10.56 -14.72 32.95
C SER A 241 9.13 -14.17 33.10
N ASP A 242 8.39 -14.04 31.99
CA ASP A 242 7.00 -13.56 32.02
C ASP A 242 6.06 -14.60 32.64
N SER A 243 6.31 -15.88 32.36
CA SER A 243 5.55 -17.00 32.92
C SER A 243 5.69 -17.06 34.45
N TYR A 244 6.90 -16.85 34.99
CA TYR A 244 7.11 -16.82 36.44
C TYR A 244 6.47 -15.59 37.12
N SER A 245 6.34 -14.47 36.41
CA SER A 245 5.70 -13.25 36.96
C SER A 245 4.18 -13.34 37.06
N THR A 246 3.55 -14.18 36.23
CA THR A 246 2.08 -14.34 36.19
C THR A 246 1.58 -15.45 37.13
N THR A 247 2.49 -16.26 37.69
CA THR A 247 2.13 -17.39 38.57
C THR A 247 2.12 -17.00 40.07
N PHE A 248 2.32 -15.72 40.41
CA PHE A 248 2.36 -15.22 41.80
C PHE A 248 1.22 -14.22 42.16
N LEU A 249 0.11 -14.24 41.42
CA LEU A 249 -1.15 -13.58 41.80
C LEU A 249 -2.28 -14.62 41.88
#